data_AF-A0A7M4EKS7-F1
#
_entry.id   AF-A0A7M4EKS7-F1
#
_cell.length_a   1.000
_cell.length_b   1.000
_cell.length_c   1.000
_cell.angle_alpha   90.00
_cell.angle_beta   90.00
_cell.angle_gamma   90.00
#
_symmetry.space_group_name_H-M   'P 1'
#
loop_
_entity.id
_entity.type
_entity.pdbx_description
1 polymer ?
#
loop_
_entity_poly.entity_id
_entity_poly.type
_entity_poly.pdbx_seq_one_letter_code
_entity_poly.pdbx_strand_id
1 'polypeptide(L)' 'CTHGLQNLKSFSLLELCQTNDRKRVAAKFYSFLVLKKQLALELSQGAPYADIIASVGPKFNTI' A
#
# COMPACT_ATOMS: atom_id res chain seq x y z
N CYS A 1 23.09 -3.52 20.04
CA CYS A 1 21.79 -2.83 20.06
C CYS A 1 21.24 -2.84 18.64
N THR A 2 20.15 -3.57 18.40
CA THR A 2 19.67 -3.96 17.07
C THR A 2 19.18 -2.76 16.26
N HIS A 3 20.07 -2.18 15.46
CA HIS A 3 19.73 -1.33 14.31
C HIS A 3 19.22 -2.23 13.18
N GLY A 4 18.01 -2.79 13.36
CA GLY A 4 17.39 -3.73 12.45
C GLY A 4 16.68 -3.04 11.29
N LEU A 5 17.18 -3.29 10.08
CA LEU A 5 16.45 -3.34 8.79
C LEU A 5 15.77 -2.05 8.31
N GLN A 6 16.54 -1.30 7.53
CA GLN A 6 16.04 -0.52 6.41
C GLN A 6 15.28 -1.43 5.43
N ASN A 7 13.95 -1.57 5.58
CA ASN A 7 13.11 -2.19 4.56
C ASN A 7 11.61 -1.85 4.73
N LEU A 8 11.23 -0.57 4.68
CA LEU A 8 9.82 -0.18 4.48
C LEU A 8 9.41 -0.53 3.04
N LYS A 9 9.24 -1.82 2.75
CA LYS A 9 8.69 -2.29 1.48
C LYS A 9 7.18 -2.44 1.52
N SER A 10 6.55 -2.06 2.63
CA SER A 10 5.10 -2.09 2.80
C SER A 10 4.58 -0.94 3.65
N PHE A 11 3.33 -0.52 3.40
CA PHE A 11 2.65 0.51 4.17
C PHE A 11 1.16 0.18 4.36
N SER A 12 0.60 0.67 5.47
CA SER A 12 -0.81 0.54 5.83
C SER A 12 -1.65 1.61 5.13
N LEU A 13 -2.74 1.19 4.49
CA LEU A 13 -3.72 2.13 3.95
C LEU A 13 -4.42 2.90 5.06
N LEU A 14 -4.72 2.24 6.19
CA LEU A 14 -5.37 2.89 7.32
C LEU A 14 -4.53 4.04 7.87
N GLU A 15 -3.23 3.81 8.11
CA GLU A 15 -2.29 4.87 8.54
C GLU A 15 -2.18 6.00 7.51
N LEU A 16 -2.12 5.66 6.22
CA LEU A 16 -2.05 6.65 5.13
C LEU A 16 -3.31 7.54 5.04
N CYS A 17 -4.45 7.05 5.55
CA CYS A 17 -5.75 7.69 5.42
C CYS A 17 -6.22 8.45 6.68
N GLN A 18 -5.52 8.32 7.82
CA GLN A 18 -5.91 8.91 9.12
C GLN A 18 -6.17 10.44 9.08
N THR A 19 -5.54 11.17 8.17
CA THR A 19 -5.63 12.64 8.08
C THR A 19 -6.31 13.16 6.80
N ASN A 20 -6.83 12.26 5.96
CA ASN A 20 -7.27 12.62 4.60
C ASN A 20 -8.79 12.59 4.43
N ASP A 21 -9.32 13.54 3.67
CA ASP A 21 -10.72 13.53 3.23
C ASP A 21 -11.08 12.23 2.50
N ARG A 22 -12.32 11.76 2.66
CA ARG A 22 -12.86 10.56 2.00
C ARG A 22 -12.58 10.53 0.50
N LYS A 23 -12.63 11.69 -0.17
CA LYS A 23 -12.32 11.83 -1.61
C LYS A 23 -10.87 11.50 -1.94
N ARG A 24 -9.91 11.96 -1.12
CA ARG A 24 -8.48 11.67 -1.31
C ARG A 24 -8.16 10.21 -0.99
N VAL A 25 -8.80 9.66 0.04
CA VAL A 25 -8.70 8.23 0.39
C VAL A 25 -9.16 7.35 -0.77
N ALA A 26 -10.33 7.64 -1.36
CA ALA A 26 -10.85 6.90 -2.50
C ALA A 26 -9.93 7.00 -3.73
N ALA A 27 -9.39 8.19 -4.01
CA ALA A 27 -8.45 8.39 -5.12
C ALA A 27 -7.16 7.59 -4.92
N LYS A 28 -6.57 7.62 -3.70
CA LYS A 28 -5.39 6.82 -3.34
C LYS A 28 -5.66 5.32 -3.47
N PHE A 29 -6.80 4.85 -2.98
CA PHE A 29 -7.21 3.46 -3.08
C PHE A 29 -7.32 3.01 -4.54
N TYR A 30 -7.96 3.83 -5.38
CA TYR A 30 -8.05 3.56 -6.81
C TYR A 30 -6.68 3.49 -7.48
N SER A 31 -5.75 4.40 -7.14
CA SER A 31 -4.36 4.33 -7.61
C SER A 31 -3.69 3.02 -7.22
N PHE A 32 -3.91 2.51 -6.01
CA PHE A 32 -3.38 1.20 -5.62
C PHE A 32 -3.95 0.04 -6.44
N LEU A 33 -5.25 0.07 -6.79
CA LEU A 33 -5.85 -0.93 -7.67
C LEU A 33 -5.21 -0.92 -9.06
N VAL A 34 -4.94 0.26 -9.61
CA VAL A 34 -4.25 0.40 -10.90
C VAL A 34 -2.82 -0.13 -10.82
N LEU A 35 -2.08 0.23 -9.76
CA LEU A 35 -0.70 -0.21 -9.58
C LEU A 35 -0.60 -1.72 -9.32
N LYS A 36 -1.60 -2.31 -8.64
CA LYS A 36 -1.73 -3.76 -8.52
C LYS A 36 -1.97 -4.43 -9.87
N LYS A 37 -2.85 -3.87 -10.71
CA LYS A 37 -3.05 -4.35 -12.09
C LYS A 37 -1.76 -4.30 -12.91
N GLN A 38 -0.90 -3.32 -12.66
CA GLN A 38 0.40 -3.18 -13.31
C GLN A 38 1.52 -4.06 -12.68
N LEU A 39 1.22 -4.85 -11.65
CA LEU A 39 2.19 -5.65 -10.87
C LEU A 39 3.31 -4.80 -10.23
N ALA A 40 3.07 -3.51 -10.08
CA ALA A 40 3.97 -2.59 -9.39
C ALA A 40 3.77 -2.64 -7.86
N LEU A 41 2.58 -3.03 -7.41
CA LEU A 41 2.22 -3.14 -5.99
C LEU A 41 1.46 -4.43 -5.72
N GLU A 42 1.75 -5.06 -4.59
CA GLU A 42 0.97 -6.16 -4.03
C GLU A 42 0.10 -5.64 -2.89
N LEU A 43 -1.20 -5.97 -2.92
CA LEU A 43 -2.14 -5.63 -1.86
C LEU A 43 -2.57 -6.89 -1.13
N SER A 44 -2.49 -6.85 0.20
CA SER A 44 -2.91 -7.92 1.10
C SER A 44 -3.91 -7.39 2.13
N GLN A 45 -4.98 -8.16 2.36
CA GLN A 45 -5.99 -7.89 3.37
C GLN A 45 -6.24 -9.17 4.16
N GLY A 46 -6.01 -9.13 5.47
CA GLY A 46 -6.07 -10.33 6.32
C GLY A 46 -7.50 -10.79 6.67
N ALA A 47 -8.47 -9.88 6.66
CA ALA A 47 -9.88 -10.16 6.94
C ALA A 47 -10.79 -9.11 6.28
N PRO A 48 -12.10 -9.37 6.12
CA PRO A 48 -13.03 -8.39 5.57
C PRO A 48 -12.98 -7.06 6.35
N TYR A 49 -12.83 -5.94 5.63
CA TYR A 49 -12.68 -4.59 6.20
C TYR A 49 -11.49 -4.38 7.14
N ALA A 50 -10.58 -5.35 7.21
CA ALA A 50 -9.30 -5.16 7.88
C ALA A 50 -8.41 -4.22 7.06
N ASP A 51 -7.33 -3.77 7.70
CA ASP A 51 -6.36 -2.92 7.07
C ASP A 51 -5.77 -3.54 5.80
N ILE A 52 -5.51 -2.68 4.83
CA ILE A 52 -4.96 -3.06 3.52
C ILE A 52 -3.49 -2.70 3.54
N ILE A 53 -2.65 -3.74 3.52
CA ILE A 53 -1.20 -3.59 3.47
C ILE A 53 -0.77 -3.64 2.02
N ALA A 54 -0.11 -2.57 1.59
CA ALA A 54 0.44 -2.46 0.25
C ALA A 54 1.94 -2.68 0.30
N SER A 55 2.45 -3.58 -0.54
CA SER A 55 3.85 -3.98 -0.62
C SER A 55 4.40 -3.79 -2.03
N VAL A 56 5.72 -3.61 -2.19
CA VAL A 56 6.32 -3.49 -3.53
C VAL A 56 6.12 -4.75 -4.37
N GLY A 57 5.62 -4.57 -5.58
CA GLY A 57 5.47 -5.63 -6.57
C GLY A 57 6.72 -5.78 -7.45
N PRO A 58 6.82 -6.88 -8.23
CA PRO A 58 7.99 -7.18 -9.06
C PRO A 58 8.26 -6.13 -10.16
N LYS A 59 7.25 -5.40 -10.61
CA LYS A 59 7.38 -4.38 -11.66
C LYS A 59 7.54 -2.94 -11.14
N PHE A 60 7.75 -2.77 -9.83
CA PHE A 60 7.85 -1.42 -9.23
C PHE A 60 8.99 -0.58 -9.81
N ASN A 61 10.11 -1.20 -10.18
CA ASN A 61 11.32 -0.52 -10.69
C ASN A 61 11.51 -0.66 -12.20
N THR A 62 10.45 -1.03 -12.94
CA THR A 62 10.47 -1.21 -14.41
C THR A 62 9.58 -0.18 -15.11
N ILE A 63 9.13 0.85 -14.39
CA ILE A 63 8.39 2.01 -14.91
C ILE A 63 9.34 3.17 -15.19
#